data_AF-A1S0M3-F1
#
_entry.id   AF-A1S0M3-F1
#
_cell.length_a   1.000
_cell.length_b   1.000
_cell.length_c   1.000
_cell.angle_alpha   90.00
_cell.angle_beta   90.00
_cell.angle_gamma   90.00
#
_symmetry.space_group_name_H-M   'P 1'
#
loop_
_entity.id
_entity.type
_entity.pdbx_description
1 polymer ?
#
loop_
_entity_poly.entity_id
_entity_poly.type
_entity_poly.pdbx_seq_one_letter_code
_entity_poly.pdbx_strand_id
1 'polypeptide(L)' 'MQAKGFEERVLACRYSCFRSPVALSVVRLVKREGRLLCVEGLDLFDGTPVLDIKPCQSTRMHAHRSGFRRG' A
#
# COMPACT_ATOMS: atom_id res chain seq x y z
N MET A 1 2.02 38.45 -2.19
CA MET A 1 0.95 37.52 -1.73
C MET A 1 1.62 36.20 -1.34
N GLN A 2 1.69 35.89 -0.05
CA GLN A 2 2.17 34.59 0.45
C GLN A 2 1.00 33.60 0.40
N ALA A 3 1.18 32.47 -0.30
CA ALA A 3 0.25 31.35 -0.23
C ALA A 3 0.47 30.61 1.10
N LYS A 4 -0.22 31.06 2.16
CA LYS A 4 -0.38 30.30 3.40
C LYS A 4 -1.57 29.35 3.22
N GLY A 5 -1.34 28.04 3.29
CA GLY A 5 -2.42 27.08 3.56
C GLY A 5 -2.48 25.79 2.73
N PHE A 6 -1.36 25.11 2.46
CA PHE A 6 -1.40 23.81 1.75
C PHE A 6 -0.65 22.66 2.45
N GLU A 7 -0.46 22.74 3.78
CA GLU A 7 0.32 21.72 4.50
C GLU A 7 -0.54 20.68 5.24
N GLU A 8 -1.86 20.88 5.36
CA GLU A 8 -2.62 20.17 6.41
C GLU A 8 -3.46 18.96 5.97
N ARG A 9 -3.53 18.59 4.68
CA ARG A 9 -4.46 17.52 4.24
C ARG A 9 -3.92 16.56 3.17
N VAL A 10 -2.62 16.26 3.18
CA VAL A 10 -2.03 15.26 2.27
C VAL A 10 -2.32 13.82 2.73
N LEU A 11 -2.32 13.56 4.05
CA LEU A 11 -2.53 12.20 4.60
C LEU A 11 -3.94 11.65 4.36
N ALA A 12 -4.91 12.51 4.10
CA ALA A 12 -6.30 12.14 3.83
C ALA A 12 -6.57 11.90 2.34
N CYS A 13 -5.64 12.24 1.45
CA CYS A 13 -5.81 12.14 0.01
C CYS A 13 -5.00 10.96 -0.55
N ARG A 14 -5.58 10.22 -1.50
CA ARG A 14 -4.88 9.18 -2.27
C ARG A 14 -4.02 9.78 -3.40
N TYR A 15 -4.01 11.10 -3.54
CA TYR A 15 -3.12 11.79 -4.48
C TYR A 15 -1.68 11.67 -4.01
N SER A 16 -0.86 11.02 -4.82
CA SER A 16 0.56 10.70 -4.59
C SER A 16 1.51 11.91 -4.56
N CYS A 17 0.99 13.14 -4.42
CA CYS A 17 1.75 14.35 -4.68
C CYS A 17 2.73 14.77 -3.57
N PHE A 18 3.04 13.93 -2.56
CA PHE A 18 4.07 14.30 -1.58
C PHE A 18 4.71 13.13 -0.78
N ARG A 19 6.04 13.19 -0.69
CA ARG A 19 7.04 12.45 0.14
C ARG A 19 7.19 10.93 0.07
N SER A 20 6.20 10.12 -0.30
CA SER A 20 6.44 8.70 -0.61
C SER A 20 5.41 8.18 -1.62
N PRO A 21 5.79 7.88 -2.87
CA PRO A 21 4.86 7.51 -3.93
C PRO A 21 4.39 6.05 -3.86
N VAL A 22 4.22 5.50 -2.65
CA VAL A 22 3.78 4.11 -2.47
C VAL A 22 2.26 4.06 -2.41
N ALA A 23 1.65 3.58 -3.49
CA ALA A 23 0.22 3.31 -3.55
C ALA A 23 -0.12 1.97 -2.86
N LEU A 24 -1.33 1.88 -2.29
CA LEU A 24 -1.90 0.66 -1.72
C LEU A 24 -3.17 0.30 -2.48
N SER A 25 -3.22 -0.91 -3.03
CA SER A 25 -4.41 -1.47 -3.68
C SER A 25 -4.74 -2.82 -3.02
N VAL A 26 -6.02 -3.01 -2.70
CA VAL A 26 -6.56 -4.33 -2.31
C VAL A 26 -7.22 -4.92 -3.54
N VAL A 27 -6.70 -6.05 -3.99
CA VAL A 27 -7.13 -6.72 -5.22
C VAL A 27 -7.59 -8.13 -4.94
N ARG A 28 -8.41 -8.67 -5.85
CA ARG A 28 -8.84 -10.07 -5.80
C ARG A 28 -7.80 -10.92 -6.53
N LEU A 29 -7.20 -11.90 -5.85
CA LEU A 29 -6.36 -12.91 -6.52
C LEU A 29 -7.27 -13.87 -7.29
N VAL A 30 -7.08 -13.95 -8.60
CA VAL A 30 -7.84 -14.83 -9.50
C VAL A 30 -7.10 -16.13 -9.76
N LYS A 31 -5.78 -16.06 -10.01
CA LYS A 31 -4.94 -17.23 -10.32
C LYS A 31 -3.50 -16.99 -9.89
N ARG A 32 -2.79 -18.07 -9.55
CA ARG A 32 -1.35 -18.07 -9.37
C ARG A 32 -0.70 -19.09 -10.32
N GLU A 33 0.31 -18.64 -11.05
CA GLU A 33 1.14 -19.46 -11.94
C GLU A 33 2.61 -19.27 -11.56
N GLY A 34 3.11 -20.11 -10.64
CA GLY A 34 4.46 -19.97 -10.10
C GLY A 34 4.66 -18.61 -9.41
N ARG A 35 5.34 -17.70 -10.10
CA ARG A 35 5.67 -16.33 -9.66
C ARG A 35 4.72 -15.25 -10.22
N LEU A 36 3.82 -15.63 -11.13
CA LEU A 36 2.82 -14.73 -11.72
C LEU A 36 1.53 -14.80 -10.91
N LEU A 37 0.96 -13.63 -10.61
CA LEU A 37 -0.33 -13.48 -9.94
C LEU A 37 -1.28 -12.75 -10.87
N CYS A 38 -2.35 -13.42 -11.29
CA CYS A 38 -3.44 -12.80 -12.04
C CYS A 38 -4.42 -12.22 -11.02
N VAL A 39 -4.65 -10.92 -11.07
CA VAL A 39 -5.49 -10.19 -10.11
C VAL A 39 -6.55 -9.36 -10.82
N GLU A 40 -7.65 -9.08 -10.12
CA GLU A 40 -8.70 -8.18 -10.57
C GLU A 40 -8.82 -6.97 -9.64
N GLY A 41 -9.16 -5.81 -10.23
CA GLY A 41 -9.32 -4.55 -9.50
C GLY A 41 -8.04 -3.74 -9.32
N LEU A 42 -6.99 -4.02 -10.10
CA LEU A 42 -5.77 -3.22 -10.13
C LEU A 42 -5.96 -1.98 -11.00
N ASP A 43 -5.59 -0.81 -10.48
CA ASP A 43 -5.76 0.52 -11.09
C ASP A 43 -4.42 1.20 -11.38
N LEU A 44 -3.39 0.42 -11.67
CA LEU A 44 -2.03 0.89 -11.93
C LEU A 44 -1.68 0.82 -13.42
N PHE A 45 -0.77 1.68 -13.86
CA PHE A 45 -0.22 1.60 -15.21
C PHE A 45 0.68 0.37 -15.39
N ASP A 46 0.77 -0.14 -16.60
CA ASP A 46 1.71 -1.20 -16.94
C ASP A 46 3.15 -0.82 -16.61
N GLY A 47 3.90 -1.77 -16.07
CA GLY A 47 5.28 -1.55 -15.62
C GLY A 47 5.40 -0.83 -14.27
N THR A 48 4.28 -0.49 -13.60
CA THR A 48 4.34 0.05 -12.23
C THR A 48 5.02 -0.97 -11.30
N PRO A 49 6.11 -0.61 -10.60
CA PRO A 49 6.84 -1.55 -9.76
C PRO A 49 6.04 -1.95 -8.52
N VAL A 50 6.02 -3.25 -8.22
CA VAL A 50 5.43 -3.79 -6.99
C VAL A 50 6.50 -3.88 -5.91
N LEU A 51 6.28 -3.20 -4.79
CA LEU A 51 7.22 -3.18 -3.67
C LEU A 51 6.98 -4.31 -2.66
N ASP A 52 5.72 -4.67 -2.43
CA ASP A 52 5.33 -5.67 -1.45
C ASP A 52 3.94 -6.25 -1.74
N ILE A 53 3.70 -7.50 -1.32
CA ILE A 53 2.42 -8.20 -1.45
C ILE A 53 2.11 -8.86 -0.10
N LYS A 54 0.96 -8.50 0.49
CA LYS A 54 0.46 -9.10 1.73
C LYS A 54 -0.96 -9.63 1.56
N PRO A 55 -1.33 -10.73 2.25
CA PRO A 55 -2.70 -11.22 2.23
C PRO A 55 -3.65 -10.19 2.84
N CYS A 56 -4.75 -9.89 2.15
CA CYS A 56 -5.80 -9.02 2.68
C CYS A 56 -6.70 -9.83 3.63
N GLN A 57 -6.59 -9.57 4.93
CA GLN A 57 -7.35 -10.27 5.97
C GLN A 57 -8.48 -9.38 6.49
N SER A 58 -9.69 -9.92 6.61
CA SER A 58 -10.86 -9.22 7.18
C SER A 58 -10.93 -9.30 8.72
N THR A 59 -10.14 -10.16 9.38
CA THR A 59 -10.12 -10.27 10.86
C THR A 59 -8.79 -10.87 11.38
N ARG A 60 -8.33 -10.27 12.50
CA ARG A 60 -7.23 -10.62 13.43
C ARG A 60 -5.83 -10.83 12.85
N MET A 61 -4.98 -9.82 13.11
CA MET A 61 -3.53 -9.98 13.13
C MET A 61 -3.11 -10.92 14.25
N HIS A 62 -2.42 -12.02 13.93
CA HIS A 62 -1.44 -12.58 14.83
C HIS A 62 -0.22 -11.67 14.76
N ALA A 63 -0.16 -10.70 15.66
CA ALA A 63 1.07 -9.95 15.88
C ALA A 63 2.14 -10.96 16.32
N HIS A 64 3.10 -11.25 15.45
CA HIS A 64 4.34 -11.90 15.85
C HIS A 64 5.09 -10.93 16.78
N ARG A 65 4.74 -10.93 18.08
CA ARG A 65 5.54 -10.31 19.13
C ARG A 65 6.79 -11.16 19.32
N SER A 66 7.76 -11.04 18.42
CA SER A 66 9.15 -11.27 18.79
C SER A 66 9.67 -9.97 19.41
N GLY A 67 9.95 -10.04 20.70
CA GLY A 67 10.16 -8.89 21.57
C GLY A 67 11.29 -7.96 21.13
N PHE A 68 10.97 -6.67 21.09
CA PHE A 68 11.95 -5.61 21.30
C PHE A 68 12.30 -5.63 22.80
N ARG A 69 13.32 -6.40 23.19
CA ARG A 69 13.95 -6.24 24.50
C ARG A 69 14.71 -4.92 24.46
N ARG A 70 14.23 -3.93 25.21
CA ARG A 70 15.04 -2.77 25.59
C ARG A 70 16.19 -3.29 26.45
N GLY A 71 17.41 -3.17 25.95
CA GLY A 71 18.60 -3.02 26.78
C GLY A 71 18.68 -1.60 27.31
#